data_AF-A0A1Y3B1J7-F1
#
_entry.id   AF-A0A1Y3B1J7-F1
#
_cell.length_a   1.000
_cell.length_b   1.000
_cell.length_c   1.000
_cell.angle_alpha   90.00
_cell.angle_beta   90.00
_cell.angle_gamma   90.00
#
_symmetry.space_group_name_H-M   'P 1'
#
loop_
_entity.id
_entity.type
_entity.pdbx_description
1 polymer ?
#
loop_
_entity_poly.entity_id
_entity_poly.type
_entity_poly.pdbx_seq_one_letter_code
_entity_poly.pdbx_strand_id
1 'polypeptide(L)'
;MASTALDSLETTLEGLVENFRQLGIIVSDFQPQGQTALNNKLNQIIGLLKDIERVKNQVNDIQVPLDVFDYIDEGRNPHSYTKDCMERSLAKNELVKGKIDEYRRFKALLLLELSQEFPNEMSKYRAVRGDERMS
;
A
#
# COMPACT_ATOMS: atom_id res chain seq x y z
N MET A 1 7.26 -16.61 -11.16
CA MET A 1 7.33 -15.74 -12.35
C MET A 1 7.55 -14.28 -11.96
N ALA A 2 6.83 -13.71 -10.99
CA ALA A 2 7.07 -12.33 -10.54
C ALA A 2 8.40 -12.13 -9.76
N SER A 3 8.83 -13.10 -8.94
CA SER A 3 10.08 -12.92 -8.16
C SER A 3 11.30 -12.75 -9.07
N THR A 4 11.43 -13.53 -10.14
CA THR A 4 12.60 -13.47 -11.03
C THR A 4 12.75 -12.12 -11.76
N ALA A 5 11.64 -11.42 -12.04
CA ALA A 5 11.68 -10.10 -12.66
C ALA A 5 12.08 -9.02 -11.64
N LEU A 6 11.59 -9.14 -10.40
CA LEU A 6 11.99 -8.28 -9.28
C LEU A 6 13.46 -8.49 -8.91
N ASP A 7 13.92 -9.73 -8.84
CA ASP A 7 15.32 -10.08 -8.55
C ASP A 7 16.26 -9.48 -9.62
N SER A 8 15.84 -9.52 -10.89
CA SER A 8 16.58 -8.90 -12.01
C SER A 8 16.59 -7.37 -11.92
N LEU A 9 15.49 -6.76 -11.51
CA LEU A 9 15.39 -5.31 -11.32
C LEU A 9 16.27 -4.86 -10.16
N GLU A 10 16.21 -5.57 -9.03
CA GLU A 10 17.02 -5.35 -7.84
C GLU A 10 18.51 -5.42 -8.18
N THR A 11 18.94 -6.50 -8.84
CA THR A 11 20.35 -6.66 -9.27
C THR A 11 20.81 -5.50 -10.17
N THR A 12 19.94 -5.02 -11.06
CA THR A 12 20.26 -3.90 -11.96
C THR A 12 20.35 -2.57 -11.19
N LEU A 13 19.46 -2.35 -10.22
CA LEU A 13 19.46 -1.17 -9.35
C LEU A 13 20.70 -1.15 -8.44
N GLU A 14 21.05 -2.28 -7.83
CA GLU A 14 22.28 -2.40 -7.03
C GLU A 14 23.53 -2.10 -7.88
N GLY A 15 23.58 -2.67 -9.09
CA GLY A 15 24.64 -2.38 -10.05
C GLY A 15 24.72 -0.89 -10.41
N LEU A 16 23.57 -0.22 -10.57
CA LEU A 16 23.53 1.22 -10.85
C LEU A 16 24.07 2.05 -9.67
N VAL A 17 23.62 1.76 -8.45
CA VAL A 17 24.08 2.45 -7.22
C VAL A 17 25.59 2.30 -7.05
N GLU A 18 26.11 1.09 -7.25
CA GLU A 18 27.55 0.83 -7.17
C GLU A 18 28.34 1.55 -8.26
N ASN A 19 27.81 1.64 -9.48
CA ASN A 19 28.46 2.42 -10.55
C ASN A 19 28.48 3.92 -10.25
N PHE A 20 27.42 4.48 -9.63
CA PHE A 20 27.43 5.87 -9.16
C PHE A 20 28.45 6.09 -8.04
N ARG A 21 28.59 5.16 -7.10
CA ARG A 21 29.60 5.21 -6.05
C ARG A 21 31.01 5.23 -6.65
N GLN A 22 31.30 4.34 -7.60
CA GLN A 22 32.59 4.28 -8.30
C GLN A 22 32.86 5.54 -9.12
N LEU A 23 31.84 6.08 -9.81
CA LEU A 23 31.94 7.36 -10.50
C LEU A 23 32.31 8.49 -9.53
N GLY A 24 31.66 8.54 -8.36
CA GLY A 24 31.97 9.51 -7.31
C GLY A 24 33.43 9.44 -6.87
N ILE A 25 34.00 8.24 -6.74
CA ILE A 25 35.42 8.06 -6.40
C ILE A 25 36.34 8.60 -7.50
N ILE A 26 36.07 8.23 -8.77
CA ILE A 26 36.89 8.65 -9.92
C ILE A 26 36.88 10.18 -10.05
N VAL A 27 35.74 10.81 -9.84
CA VAL A 27 35.60 12.27 -9.93
C VAL A 27 36.25 12.97 -8.73
N SER A 28 36.24 12.36 -7.54
CA SER A 28 36.84 12.95 -6.34
C SER A 28 38.38 13.02 -6.40
N ASP A 29 39.03 12.07 -7.07
CA ASP A 29 40.49 12.04 -7.28
C ASP A 29 40.83 11.92 -8.78
N PHE A 30 40.28 12.85 -9.57
CA PHE A 30 40.43 12.77 -11.01
C PHE A 30 41.85 13.09 -11.48
N GLN A 31 42.42 12.20 -12.29
CA GLN A 31 43.66 12.42 -13.02
C GLN A 31 43.42 12.30 -14.54
N PRO A 32 44.17 13.05 -15.39
CA PRO A 32 43.99 13.01 -16.84
C PRO A 32 44.09 11.60 -17.46
N GLN A 33 44.90 10.73 -16.85
CA GLN A 33 45.08 9.33 -17.25
C GLN A 33 43.80 8.49 -17.03
N GLY A 34 42.92 8.92 -16.11
CA GLY A 34 41.65 8.29 -15.77
C GLY A 34 40.48 8.65 -16.68
N GLN A 35 40.66 9.52 -17.68
CA GLN A 35 39.58 9.95 -18.58
C GLN A 35 38.88 8.77 -19.27
N THR A 36 39.64 7.76 -19.71
CA THR A 36 39.08 6.56 -20.34
C THR A 36 38.22 5.77 -19.35
N ALA A 37 38.65 5.64 -18.10
CA ALA A 37 37.89 4.95 -17.05
C ALA A 37 36.59 5.70 -16.71
N LEU A 38 36.65 7.02 -16.63
CA LEU A 38 35.48 7.88 -16.45
C LEU A 38 34.45 7.70 -17.58
N ASN A 39 34.89 7.77 -18.84
CA ASN A 39 34.03 7.58 -20.00
C ASN A 39 33.39 6.19 -20.01
N ASN A 40 34.16 5.15 -19.70
CA ASN A 40 33.65 3.79 -19.59
C ASN A 40 32.57 3.68 -18.51
N LYS A 41 32.74 4.35 -17.37
CA LYS A 41 31.74 4.37 -16.29
C LYS A 41 30.47 5.11 -16.66
N LEU A 42 30.57 6.26 -17.32
CA LEU A 42 29.40 6.98 -17.83
C LEU A 42 28.62 6.12 -18.83
N ASN A 43 29.31 5.44 -19.75
CA ASN A 43 28.67 4.53 -20.70
C ASN A 43 28.00 3.34 -20.01
N GLN A 44 28.61 2.78 -18.95
CA GLN A 44 28.00 1.72 -18.14
C GLN A 44 26.72 2.20 -17.45
N ILE A 45 26.73 3.39 -16.85
CA ILE A 45 25.53 3.99 -16.22
C ILE A 45 24.41 4.19 -17.25
N ILE A 46 24.74 4.72 -18.43
CA ILE A 46 23.77 4.88 -19.52
C ILE A 46 23.19 3.53 -19.94
N GLY A 47 24.01 2.48 -20.02
CA GLY A 47 23.57 1.12 -20.31
C GLY A 47 22.58 0.61 -19.25
N LEU A 48 22.95 0.70 -17.98
CA LEU A 48 22.12 0.25 -16.86
C LEU A 48 20.78 1.01 -16.78
N LEU A 49 20.76 2.32 -17.06
CA LEU A 49 19.51 3.09 -17.13
C LEU A 49 18.57 2.60 -18.24
N LYS A 50 19.12 2.22 -19.40
CA LYS A 50 18.32 1.61 -20.49
C LYS A 50 17.82 0.22 -20.11
N ASP A 51 18.62 -0.54 -19.39
CA ASP A 51 18.21 -1.87 -18.91
C ASP A 51 17.08 -1.77 -17.89
N ILE A 52 17.12 -0.77 -16.98
CA ILE A 52 16.01 -0.49 -16.04
C ILE A 52 14.73 -0.16 -16.81
N GLU A 53 14.80 0.68 -17.84
CA GLU A 53 13.64 1.01 -18.67
C GLU A 53 13.05 -0.24 -19.35
N ARG A 54 13.91 -1.18 -19.77
CA ARG A 54 13.47 -2.45 -20.37
C ARG A 54 12.81 -3.37 -19.35
N VAL A 55 13.38 -3.49 -18.14
CA VAL A 55 12.86 -4.36 -17.07
C VAL A 55 11.59 -3.78 -16.45
N LYS A 56 11.39 -2.46 -16.48
CA LYS A 56 10.14 -1.80 -16.05
C LYS A 56 8.90 -2.49 -16.62
N ASN A 57 8.93 -2.85 -17.90
CA ASN A 57 7.79 -3.49 -18.56
C ASN A 57 7.44 -4.87 -18.00
N GLN A 58 8.38 -5.54 -17.34
CA GLN A 58 8.20 -6.86 -16.72
C GLN A 58 7.62 -6.78 -15.30
N VAL A 59 7.59 -5.59 -14.69
CA VAL A 59 7.08 -5.35 -13.33
C VAL A 59 5.83 -4.46 -13.30
N ASN A 60 5.24 -4.14 -14.47
CA ASN A 60 4.07 -3.27 -14.59
C ASN A 60 2.83 -3.76 -13.82
N ASP A 61 2.74 -5.07 -13.54
CA ASP A 61 1.62 -5.65 -12.79
C ASP A 61 1.68 -5.31 -11.29
N ILE A 62 2.79 -4.75 -10.81
CA ILE A 62 2.99 -4.41 -9.41
C ILE A 62 2.52 -2.98 -9.16
N GLN A 63 1.49 -2.84 -8.34
CA GLN A 63 1.00 -1.55 -7.88
C GLN A 63 1.60 -1.21 -6.52
N VAL A 64 2.31 -0.09 -6.45
CA VAL A 64 2.86 0.44 -5.21
C VAL A 64 1.94 1.54 -4.69
N PRO A 65 1.39 1.42 -3.46
CA PRO A 65 0.59 2.48 -2.86
C PRO A 65 1.39 3.77 -2.71
N LEU A 66 0.80 4.91 -3.07
CA LEU A 66 1.48 6.20 -2.99
C LEU A 66 1.94 6.54 -1.57
N ASP A 67 1.13 6.16 -0.58
CA ASP A 67 1.42 6.37 0.84
C ASP A 67 2.73 5.71 1.29
N VAL A 68 3.26 4.73 0.55
CA VAL A 68 4.57 4.11 0.84
C VAL A 68 5.72 5.08 0.55
N PHE A 69 5.56 6.00 -0.41
CA PHE A 69 6.58 7.00 -0.74
C PHE A 69 6.87 7.91 0.45
N ASP A 70 5.86 8.31 1.22
CA ASP A 70 6.05 9.11 2.43
C ASP A 70 6.95 8.40 3.45
N TYR A 71 6.87 7.06 3.55
CA TYR A 71 7.75 6.29 4.45
C TYR A 71 9.18 6.29 3.92
N ILE A 72 9.37 6.15 2.60
CA ILE A 72 10.69 6.15 1.96
C ILE A 72 11.36 7.52 2.08
N ASP A 73 10.65 8.60 1.77
CA ASP A 73 11.17 9.97 1.78
C ASP A 73 11.57 10.43 3.18
N GLU A 74 10.86 9.96 4.21
CA GLU A 74 11.20 10.20 5.62
C GLU A 74 12.28 9.24 6.16
N GLY A 75 12.78 8.31 5.35
CA GLY A 75 13.77 7.31 5.76
C GLY A 75 13.22 6.24 6.72
N ARG A 76 11.89 6.09 6.80
CA ARG A 76 11.22 5.02 7.57
C ARG A 76 11.20 3.71 6.78
N ASN A 77 10.96 2.61 7.49
CA ASN A 77 10.85 1.30 6.85
C ASN A 77 9.50 1.18 6.08
N PRO A 78 9.50 0.89 4.77
CA PRO A 78 8.28 0.70 3.99
C PRO A 78 7.37 -0.41 4.52
N HIS A 79 7.91 -1.44 5.19
CA HIS A 79 7.09 -2.50 5.80
C HIS A 79 6.23 -2.00 6.95
N SER A 80 6.59 -0.87 7.57
CA SER A 80 5.76 -0.23 8.58
C SER A 80 4.42 0.22 8.00
N TYR A 81 4.36 0.65 6.73
CA TYR A 81 3.09 0.99 6.08
C TYR A 81 2.11 -0.18 6.07
N THR A 82 2.59 -1.38 5.71
CA THR A 82 1.75 -2.60 5.67
C THR A 82 1.15 -2.89 7.03
N LYS A 83 1.99 -2.80 8.09
CA LYS A 83 1.54 -2.97 9.47
C LYS A 83 0.48 -1.93 9.84
N ASP A 84 0.76 -0.65 9.63
CA ASP A 84 -0.14 0.43 10.01
C ASP A 84 -1.46 0.35 9.23
N CYS A 85 -1.43 -0.06 7.96
CA CYS A 85 -2.62 -0.29 7.15
C CYS A 85 -3.50 -1.42 7.72
N MET A 86 -2.88 -2.53 8.13
CA MET A 86 -3.59 -3.63 8.80
C MET A 86 -4.21 -3.17 10.13
N GLU A 87 -3.46 -2.46 10.96
CA GLU A 87 -3.94 -1.96 12.25
C GLU A 87 -5.09 -0.96 12.09
N ARG A 88 -4.98 -0.01 11.15
CA ARG A 88 -6.07 0.92 10.81
C ARG A 88 -7.32 0.18 10.32
N SER A 89 -7.14 -0.86 9.50
CA SER A 89 -8.25 -1.66 8.98
C SER A 89 -8.95 -2.43 10.08
N LEU A 90 -8.20 -3.02 11.02
CA LEU A 90 -8.73 -3.70 12.19
C LEU A 90 -9.52 -2.74 13.07
N ALA A 91 -8.93 -1.60 13.46
CA ALA A 91 -9.58 -0.60 14.29
C ALA A 91 -10.88 -0.07 13.64
N LYS A 92 -10.87 0.14 12.32
CA LYS A 92 -12.07 0.55 11.57
C LYS A 92 -13.12 -0.55 11.55
N ASN A 93 -12.73 -1.82 11.42
CA ASN A 93 -13.66 -2.95 11.46
C ASN A 93 -14.36 -3.05 12.82
N GLU A 94 -13.60 -2.97 13.91
CA GLU A 94 -14.12 -3.01 15.28
C GLU A 94 -15.06 -1.83 15.56
N LEU A 95 -14.68 -0.62 15.13
CA LEU A 95 -15.52 0.56 15.24
C LEU A 95 -16.85 0.41 14.50
N VAL A 96 -16.80 -0.09 13.26
CA VAL A 96 -18.01 -0.30 12.45
C VAL A 96 -18.89 -1.39 13.06
N LYS A 97 -18.30 -2.47 13.56
CA LYS A 97 -19.02 -3.53 14.27
C LYS A 97 -19.72 -2.99 15.52
N GLY A 98 -19.02 -2.20 16.34
CA GLY A 98 -19.62 -1.56 17.51
C GLY A 98 -20.79 -0.65 17.15
N LYS A 99 -20.68 0.14 16.07
CA LYS A 99 -21.81 0.94 15.55
C LYS A 99 -22.99 0.06 15.15
N ILE A 100 -22.76 -1.04 14.42
CA ILE A 100 -23.83 -1.96 14.00
C ILE A 100 -24.53 -2.54 15.22
N ASP A 101 -23.78 -2.98 16.23
CA ASP A 101 -24.34 -3.59 17.43
C ASP A 101 -25.16 -2.57 18.25
N GLU A 102 -24.69 -1.32 18.35
CA GLU A 102 -25.44 -0.25 19.01
C GLU A 102 -26.72 0.11 18.25
N TYR A 103 -26.67 0.20 16.90
CA TYR A 103 -27.87 0.42 16.10
C TYR A 103 -28.87 -0.72 16.23
N ARG A 104 -28.41 -1.98 16.32
CA ARG A 104 -29.27 -3.14 16.56
C ARG A 104 -29.94 -3.06 17.94
N ARG A 105 -29.17 -2.69 18.98
CA ARG A 105 -29.68 -2.50 20.34
C ARG A 105 -30.71 -1.37 20.39
N PHE A 106 -30.37 -0.21 19.83
CA PHE A 106 -31.27 0.94 19.75
C PHE A 106 -32.57 0.60 19.04
N LYS A 107 -32.48 -0.09 17.88
CA LYS A 107 -33.66 -0.59 17.16
C LYS A 107 -34.53 -1.49 18.03
N ALA A 108 -33.93 -2.43 18.77
CA ALA A 108 -34.68 -3.35 19.63
C ALA A 108 -35.42 -2.61 20.76
N LEU A 109 -34.74 -1.67 21.43
CA LEU A 109 -35.34 -0.84 22.48
C LEU A 109 -36.45 0.06 21.93
N LEU A 110 -36.21 0.72 20.80
CA LEU A 110 -37.21 1.57 20.16
C LEU A 110 -38.46 0.76 19.78
N LEU A 111 -38.30 -0.44 19.23
CA LEU A 111 -39.43 -1.31 18.90
C LEU A 111 -40.19 -1.78 20.16
N LEU A 112 -39.50 -1.99 21.27
CA LEU A 112 -40.12 -2.33 22.55
C LEU A 112 -41.00 -1.19 23.06
N GLU A 113 -40.45 0.02 23.18
CA GLU A 113 -41.17 1.20 23.65
C GLU A 113 -42.36 1.54 22.74
N LEU A 114 -42.15 1.55 21.42
CA LEU A 114 -43.23 1.78 20.46
C LEU A 114 -44.34 0.72 20.52
N SER A 115 -44.00 -0.53 20.86
CA SER A 115 -45.00 -1.59 21.01
C SER A 115 -45.85 -1.42 22.28
N GLN A 116 -45.30 -0.76 23.31
CA GLN A 116 -46.04 -0.45 24.54
C GLN A 116 -46.96 0.76 24.33
N GLU A 117 -46.45 1.84 23.74
CA GLU A 117 -47.20 3.09 23.56
C GLU A 117 -48.18 3.07 22.36
N PHE A 118 -47.84 2.37 21.27
CA PHE A 118 -48.60 2.37 20.01
C PHE A 118 -48.84 0.95 19.45
N PRO A 119 -49.60 0.10 20.15
CA PRO A 119 -49.74 -1.33 19.81
C PRO A 119 -50.42 -1.59 18.45
N ASN A 120 -51.38 -0.75 18.06
CA ASN A 120 -52.14 -0.92 16.82
C ASN A 120 -51.30 -0.57 15.58
N GLU A 121 -50.55 0.53 15.66
CA GLU A 121 -49.61 1.00 14.65
C GLU A 121 -48.47 0.00 14.48
N MET A 122 -47.95 -0.53 15.59
CA MET A 122 -46.90 -1.55 15.57
C MET A 122 -47.36 -2.88 14.96
N SER A 123 -48.62 -3.25 15.15
CA SER A 123 -49.20 -4.44 14.51
C SER A 123 -49.27 -4.29 12.99
N LYS A 124 -49.66 -3.10 12.48
CA LYS A 124 -49.63 -2.77 11.05
C LYS A 124 -48.21 -2.74 10.50
N TYR A 125 -47.27 -2.15 11.24
CA TYR A 125 -45.85 -2.11 10.85
C TYR A 125 -45.26 -3.51 10.68
N ARG A 126 -45.49 -4.42 11.64
CA ARG A 126 -45.00 -5.80 11.56
C ARG A 126 -45.60 -6.57 10.38
N ALA A 127 -46.89 -6.35 10.09
CA ALA A 127 -47.57 -6.98 8.96
C ALA A 127 -47.00 -6.55 7.60
N VAL A 128 -46.56 -5.30 7.45
CA VAL A 128 -45.98 -4.77 6.20
C VAL A 128 -44.49 -5.12 6.08
N ARG A 129 -43.75 -5.09 7.19
CA ARG A 129 -42.30 -5.32 7.17
C ARG A 129 -41.96 -6.73 6.70
N GLY A 130 -42.77 -7.72 7.09
CA GLY A 130 -42.42 -9.14 7.01
C GLY A 130 -41.23 -9.41 7.93
N ASP A 131 -41.41 -10.19 9.00
CA ASP A 131 -40.30 -10.57 9.89
C ASP A 131 -39.36 -11.58 9.17
N GLU A 132 -38.69 -11.14 8.12
CA GLU A 132 -37.56 -11.86 7.55
C GLU A 132 -36.28 -11.41 8.25
N ARG A 133 -35.68 -12.39 8.95
CA ARG A 133 -34.33 -12.42 9.55
C ARG A 133 -34.23 -11.89 10.97
N MET A 134 -34.81 -12.65 11.89
CA MET A 134 -34.13 -12.96 13.16
C MET A 134 -33.69 -14.43 13.15
N SER A 135 -32.55 -14.70 12.52
CA SER A 135 -31.59 -15.75 12.90
C SER A 135 -30.19 -15.19 12.72
#